data_AF-A0A061J9T6-F1
#
_entry.id   AF-A0A061J9T6-F1
#
_cell.length_a   1.000
_cell.length_b   1.000
_cell.length_c   1.000
_cell.angle_alpha   90.00
_cell.angle_beta   90.00
_cell.angle_gamma   90.00
#
_symmetry.space_group_name_H-M   'P 1'
#
loop_
_entity.id
_entity.type
_entity.pdbx_description
1 polymer ?
#
loop_
_entity_poly.entity_id
_entity_poly.type
_entity_poly.pdbx_seq_one_letter_code
_entity_poly.pdbx_strand_id
1 'polypeptide(L)'
;MPPPKTSAALRHRAHKIAFSVEEQEAALMEWRTKARQDSAKLHCLHSKIDTHKKLAETVKRGGRWLAECASLQREFISSDLELGKAYASCMYLLPESLRHELAKQEERNVQLLNSLNEGVMSVRKALQELREHNEEPSQQTVQALAEELSVLQKGLLQKKQATDVEAAQILLEDASVEGSQDAPMETLQRLMQAKMETFEGLCESSDRTLHAALMETYRTALQTAGADAVSQAAAGKDPKSGVAFPPTELSTVSLILKTYDAEVESGATVSATLDEVCDRVQRAVPHFTKALARRAVDEALRQKRDRVYLRSVTLQYNKKATELLESFKRAMMAEEEIMQLRNSMKDEARMREERQCRAQKELERLREAREAKDALRRAEEEAEKLEEEEKRKQGTRAREAEFQERLGRLRVYRGARRRRELRGEERRRTEAG
;
A
#
# COMPACT_ATOMS: atom_id res chain seq x y z
N MET A 1 -32.25 31.47 4.08
CA MET A 1 -31.06 31.14 4.88
C MET A 1 -29.87 31.04 3.95
N PRO A 2 -28.84 31.91 4.06
CA PRO A 2 -27.62 31.71 3.31
C PRO A 2 -26.83 30.53 3.90
N PRO A 3 -26.04 29.78 3.11
CA PRO A 3 -25.21 28.72 3.65
C PRO A 3 -24.11 29.31 4.55
N PRO A 4 -23.70 28.61 5.62
CA PRO A 4 -22.70 29.11 6.54
C PRO A 4 -21.35 29.23 5.82
N LYS A 5 -20.74 30.41 5.90
CA LYS A 5 -19.37 30.65 5.45
C LYS A 5 -18.43 29.88 6.38
N THR A 6 -17.97 28.71 5.96
CA THR A 6 -16.81 28.06 6.59
C THR A 6 -15.57 28.87 6.26
N SER A 7 -15.07 29.51 7.31
CA SER A 7 -13.94 30.43 7.32
C SER A 7 -12.67 29.84 6.71
N ALA A 8 -11.92 30.69 6.00
CA ALA A 8 -10.57 30.46 5.47
C ALA A 8 -9.51 29.93 6.48
N ALA A 9 -9.84 29.84 7.77
CA ALA A 9 -8.98 29.38 8.85
C ALA A 9 -8.63 27.87 8.80
N LEU A 10 -9.30 27.06 7.97
CA LEU A 10 -8.96 25.64 7.80
C LEU A 10 -7.85 25.36 6.76
N ARG A 11 -7.40 26.36 5.99
CA ARG A 11 -6.45 26.16 4.88
C ARG A 11 -5.00 25.89 5.32
N HIS A 12 -4.66 26.10 6.59
CA HIS A 12 -3.29 25.92 7.10
C HIS A 12 -3.08 24.70 8.00
N ARG A 13 -4.03 23.77 8.08
CA ARG A 13 -3.92 22.58 8.97
C ARG A 13 -4.25 21.22 8.33
N ALA A 14 -4.21 21.10 7.00
CA ALA A 14 -4.59 19.88 6.29
C ALA A 14 -3.41 18.96 5.89
N HIS A 15 -2.27 19.00 6.59
CA HIS A 15 -1.15 18.08 6.30
C HIS A 15 -1.22 16.72 7.00
N LYS A 16 -2.28 16.43 7.76
CA LYS A 16 -2.59 15.08 8.26
C LYS A 16 -4.10 15.00 8.43
N ILE A 17 -4.76 14.09 7.72
CA ILE A 17 -5.97 13.31 8.08
C ILE A 17 -6.52 12.69 6.79
N ALA A 18 -6.91 11.43 6.86
CA ALA A 18 -7.47 10.65 5.76
C ALA A 18 -8.68 11.35 5.13
N PHE A 19 -8.56 11.71 3.85
CA PHE A 19 -9.68 12.18 3.04
C PHE A 19 -10.42 10.97 2.48
N SER A 20 -11.74 10.94 2.58
CA SER A 20 -12.54 9.94 1.88
C SER A 20 -12.40 10.11 0.36
N VAL A 21 -12.66 9.07 -0.43
CA VAL A 21 -12.63 9.16 -1.91
C VAL A 21 -13.57 10.25 -2.41
N GLU A 22 -14.73 10.39 -1.77
CA GLU A 22 -15.75 11.39 -2.08
C GLU A 22 -15.26 12.82 -1.80
N GLU A 23 -14.50 13.03 -0.72
CA GLU A 23 -13.89 14.33 -0.40
C GLU A 23 -12.74 14.70 -1.35
N GLN A 24 -11.96 13.70 -1.78
CA GLN A 24 -10.93 13.89 -2.80
C GLN A 24 -11.53 14.23 -4.17
N GLU A 25 -12.62 13.56 -4.55
CA GLU A 25 -13.35 13.84 -5.78
C GLU A 25 -14.02 15.21 -5.76
N ALA A 26 -14.65 15.58 -4.64
CA ALA A 26 -15.25 16.90 -4.46
C ALA A 26 -14.19 18.01 -4.53
N ALA A 27 -13.04 17.81 -3.89
CA ALA A 27 -11.90 18.71 -4.01
C ALA A 27 -11.41 18.78 -5.47
N LEU A 28 -11.12 17.65 -6.13
CA LEU A 28 -10.69 17.66 -7.53
C LEU A 28 -11.69 18.40 -8.44
N MET A 29 -12.99 18.27 -8.21
CA MET A 29 -14.02 19.00 -8.95
C MET A 29 -13.99 20.51 -8.66
N GLU A 30 -13.91 20.93 -7.40
CA GLU A 30 -13.78 22.35 -7.03
C GLU A 30 -12.52 22.97 -7.67
N TRP A 31 -11.39 22.27 -7.58
CA TRP A 31 -10.12 22.73 -8.14
C TRP A 31 -10.13 22.77 -9.67
N ARG A 32 -10.75 21.79 -10.34
CA ARG A 32 -10.97 21.82 -11.80
C ARG A 32 -11.84 22.99 -12.22
N THR A 33 -12.93 23.26 -11.49
CA THR A 33 -13.79 24.42 -11.79
C THR A 33 -13.04 25.74 -11.62
N LYS A 34 -12.20 25.85 -10.58
CA LYS A 34 -11.36 27.03 -10.35
C LYS A 34 -10.29 27.20 -11.43
N ALA A 35 -9.57 26.14 -11.79
CA ALA A 35 -8.57 26.20 -12.86
C ALA A 35 -9.17 26.63 -14.21
N ARG A 36 -10.40 26.17 -14.52
CA ARG A 36 -11.15 26.63 -15.71
C ARG A 36 -11.48 28.11 -15.66
N GLN A 37 -11.94 28.61 -14.52
CA GLN A 37 -12.23 30.03 -14.33
C GLN A 37 -10.96 30.89 -14.48
N ASP A 38 -9.85 30.45 -13.88
CA ASP A 38 -8.56 31.15 -13.95
C ASP A 38 -8.01 31.16 -15.38
N SER A 39 -8.11 30.04 -16.11
CA SER A 39 -7.73 29.96 -17.52
C SER A 39 -8.55 30.89 -18.41
N ALA A 40 -9.89 30.91 -18.26
CA ALA A 40 -10.76 31.82 -19.00
C ALA A 40 -10.45 33.30 -18.69
N LYS A 41 -10.13 33.60 -17.43
CA LYS A 41 -9.71 34.94 -17.01
C LYS A 41 -8.38 35.33 -17.64
N LEU A 42 -7.38 34.44 -17.68
CA LEU A 42 -6.10 34.67 -18.36
C LEU A 42 -6.28 34.95 -19.84
N HIS A 43 -7.14 34.18 -20.52
CA HIS A 43 -7.43 34.39 -21.94
C HIS A 43 -8.08 35.76 -22.20
N CYS A 44 -9.04 36.17 -21.35
CA CYS A 44 -9.67 37.48 -21.41
C CYS A 44 -8.66 38.62 -21.18
N LEU A 45 -7.78 38.49 -20.18
CA LEU A 45 -6.73 39.47 -19.89
C LEU A 45 -5.73 39.58 -21.04
N HIS A 46 -5.33 38.46 -21.64
CA HIS A 46 -4.43 38.43 -22.79
C HIS A 46 -5.03 39.14 -24.01
N SER A 47 -6.30 38.84 -24.33
CA SER A 47 -7.05 39.51 -25.39
C SER A 47 -7.17 41.02 -25.16
N LYS A 48 -7.42 41.44 -23.90
CA LYS A 48 -7.42 42.86 -23.52
C LYS A 48 -6.05 43.49 -23.73
N ILE A 49 -4.97 42.87 -23.24
CA ILE A 49 -3.61 43.37 -23.41
C ILE A 49 -3.28 43.55 -24.91
N ASP A 50 -3.63 42.60 -25.76
CA ASP A 50 -3.32 42.65 -27.19
C ASP A 50 -4.18 43.65 -27.96
N THR A 51 -5.46 43.78 -27.63
CA THR A 51 -6.30 44.85 -28.19
C THR A 51 -5.79 46.23 -27.78
N HIS A 52 -5.37 46.40 -26.51
CA HIS A 52 -4.77 47.63 -26.04
C HIS A 52 -3.41 47.92 -26.69
N LYS A 53 -2.56 46.92 -26.98
CA LYS A 53 -1.31 47.12 -27.75
C LYS A 53 -1.59 47.66 -29.16
N LYS A 54 -2.54 47.05 -29.89
CA LYS A 54 -2.94 47.49 -31.24
C LYS A 54 -3.55 48.89 -31.26
N LEU A 55 -4.31 49.26 -30.22
CA LEU A 55 -4.88 50.60 -30.05
C LEU A 55 -3.81 51.67 -29.70
N ALA A 56 -2.71 51.29 -29.04
CA ALA A 56 -1.61 52.23 -28.74
C ALA A 56 -0.73 52.51 -29.96
N GLU A 57 -0.57 51.55 -30.86
CA GLU A 57 0.07 51.77 -32.17
C GLU A 57 -0.69 52.81 -33.02
N THR A 58 -1.98 53.05 -32.73
CA THR A 58 -2.84 53.96 -33.50
C THR A 58 -3.17 55.28 -32.80
N VAL A 59 -2.99 55.42 -31.48
CA VAL A 59 -3.38 56.63 -30.72
C VAL A 59 -2.33 57.06 -29.69
N LYS A 60 -1.95 58.36 -29.72
CA LYS A 60 -1.02 59.03 -28.79
C LYS A 60 -1.54 59.19 -27.33
N ARG A 61 -2.12 58.16 -26.72
CA ARG A 61 -2.59 58.15 -25.32
C ARG A 61 -1.61 57.43 -24.39
N GLY A 62 -0.35 57.86 -24.37
CA GLY A 62 0.75 57.11 -23.73
C GLY A 62 0.59 56.85 -22.22
N GLY A 63 0.19 57.84 -21.41
CA GLY A 63 0.26 57.71 -19.93
C GLY A 63 -0.80 56.80 -19.29
N ARG A 64 -2.08 56.99 -19.64
CA ARG A 64 -3.18 56.19 -19.07
C ARG A 64 -3.16 54.75 -19.58
N TRP A 65 -2.78 54.55 -20.85
CA TRP A 65 -2.61 53.23 -21.44
C TRP A 65 -1.47 52.44 -20.78
N LEU A 66 -0.30 53.05 -20.55
CA LEU A 66 0.81 52.38 -19.87
C LEU A 66 0.40 51.91 -18.46
N ALA A 67 -0.35 52.73 -17.72
CA ALA A 67 -0.84 52.37 -16.40
C ALA A 67 -1.88 51.22 -16.43
N GLU A 68 -2.80 51.24 -17.40
CA GLU A 68 -3.82 50.20 -17.58
C GLU A 68 -3.19 48.88 -18.06
N CYS A 69 -2.27 48.91 -19.02
CA CYS A 69 -1.49 47.75 -19.44
C CYS A 69 -0.66 47.17 -18.30
N ALA A 70 0.01 48.01 -17.50
CA ALA A 70 0.75 47.55 -16.32
C ALA A 70 -0.17 46.98 -15.23
N SER A 71 -1.42 47.43 -15.13
CA SER A 71 -2.43 46.84 -14.24
C SER A 71 -2.85 45.45 -14.75
N LEU A 72 -3.23 45.34 -16.03
CA LEU A 72 -3.65 44.08 -16.65
C LEU A 72 -2.51 43.03 -16.65
N GLN A 73 -1.27 43.46 -16.85
CA GLN A 73 -0.10 42.57 -16.75
C GLN A 73 0.11 42.05 -15.33
N ARG A 74 -0.07 42.89 -14.31
CA ARG A 74 0.00 42.44 -12.90
C ARG A 74 -1.11 41.46 -12.57
N GLU A 75 -2.33 41.71 -13.05
CA GLU A 75 -3.45 40.79 -12.88
C GLU A 75 -3.24 39.48 -13.62
N PHE A 76 -2.68 39.51 -14.83
CA PHE A 76 -2.31 38.32 -15.60
C PHE A 76 -1.28 37.47 -14.85
N ILE A 77 -0.18 38.08 -14.39
CA ILE A 77 0.87 37.39 -13.62
C ILE A 77 0.30 36.79 -12.33
N SER A 78 -0.58 37.52 -11.63
CA SER A 78 -1.23 37.03 -10.42
C SER A 78 -2.10 35.80 -10.68
N SER A 79 -2.93 35.83 -11.72
CA SER A 79 -3.81 34.70 -12.06
C SER A 79 -3.03 33.51 -12.63
N ASP A 80 -1.92 33.75 -13.34
CA ASP A 80 -1.03 32.70 -13.84
C ASP A 80 -0.33 31.97 -12.68
N LEU A 81 0.11 32.71 -11.66
CA LEU A 81 0.67 32.15 -10.44
C LEU A 81 -0.36 31.31 -9.65
N GLU A 82 -1.62 31.76 -9.60
CA GLU A 82 -2.70 30.99 -8.96
C GLU A 82 -3.00 29.69 -9.69
N LEU A 83 -3.03 29.72 -11.03
CA LEU A 83 -3.17 28.53 -11.87
C LEU A 83 -1.98 27.57 -11.68
N GLY A 84 -0.76 28.08 -11.64
CA GLY A 84 0.44 27.29 -11.37
C GLY A 84 0.42 26.61 -10.00
N LYS A 85 -0.06 27.29 -8.95
CA LYS A 85 -0.26 26.70 -7.62
C LYS A 85 -1.32 25.59 -7.62
N ALA A 86 -2.41 25.79 -8.35
CA ALA A 86 -3.45 24.77 -8.49
C ALA A 86 -2.93 23.53 -9.23
N TYR A 87 -2.20 23.74 -10.32
CA TYR A 87 -1.54 22.68 -11.07
C TYR A 87 -0.55 21.88 -10.20
N ALA A 88 0.35 22.57 -9.48
CA ALA A 88 1.29 21.91 -8.57
C ALA A 88 0.58 21.09 -7.48
N SER A 89 -0.54 21.59 -6.95
CA SER A 89 -1.34 20.86 -5.95
C SER A 89 -1.95 19.57 -6.52
N CYS A 90 -2.44 19.60 -7.76
CA CYS A 90 -2.94 18.41 -8.47
C CYS A 90 -1.82 17.42 -8.77
N MET A 91 -0.63 17.92 -9.12
CA MET A 91 0.53 17.10 -9.43
C MET A 91 0.96 16.21 -8.27
N TYR A 92 0.86 16.68 -7.02
CA TYR A 92 1.18 15.88 -5.83
C TYR A 92 0.22 14.72 -5.57
N LEU A 93 -0.97 14.72 -6.19
CA LEU A 93 -1.94 13.63 -6.06
C LEU A 93 -1.67 12.46 -7.02
N LEU A 94 -0.75 12.62 -7.98
CA LEU A 94 -0.42 11.58 -8.95
C LEU A 94 0.55 10.53 -8.37
N PRO A 95 0.42 9.25 -8.80
CA PRO A 95 1.43 8.23 -8.57
C PRO A 95 2.83 8.68 -9.00
N GLU A 96 3.85 8.21 -8.27
CA GLU A 96 5.24 8.67 -8.44
C GLU A 96 5.82 8.37 -9.83
N SER A 97 5.40 7.27 -10.45
CA SER A 97 5.76 6.90 -11.83
C SER A 97 5.27 7.94 -12.84
N LEU A 98 4.00 8.35 -12.75
CA LEU A 98 3.41 9.37 -13.63
C LEU A 98 4.01 10.76 -13.38
N ARG A 99 4.36 11.08 -12.13
CA ARG A 99 5.09 12.31 -11.81
C ARG A 99 6.46 12.37 -12.49
N HIS A 100 7.20 11.26 -12.50
CA HIS A 100 8.51 11.19 -13.18
C HIS A 100 8.39 11.30 -14.70
N GLU A 101 7.37 10.68 -15.28
CA GLU A 101 7.15 10.72 -16.73
C GLU A 101 6.73 12.11 -17.20
N LEU A 102 5.87 12.79 -16.43
CA LEU A 102 5.50 14.17 -16.73
C LEU A 102 6.69 15.13 -16.57
N ALA A 103 7.51 14.96 -15.53
CA ALA A 103 8.71 15.78 -15.35
C ALA A 103 9.68 15.62 -16.53
N LYS A 104 9.85 14.40 -17.06
CA LYS A 104 10.64 14.16 -18.28
C LYS A 104 10.05 14.83 -19.51
N GLN A 105 8.72 14.86 -19.65
CA GLN A 105 8.03 15.56 -20.73
C GLN A 105 8.19 17.09 -20.62
N GLU A 106 8.03 17.66 -19.42
CA GLU A 106 8.25 19.08 -19.15
C GLU A 106 9.70 19.48 -19.46
N GLU A 107 10.67 18.66 -19.06
CA GLU A 107 12.09 18.89 -19.36
C GLU A 107 12.36 18.89 -20.88
N ARG A 108 11.82 17.92 -21.62
CA ARG A 108 11.93 17.87 -23.09
C ARG A 108 11.29 19.08 -23.75
N ASN A 109 10.14 19.52 -23.27
CA ASN A 109 9.45 20.71 -23.79
C ASN A 109 10.26 21.98 -23.56
N VAL A 110 10.87 22.14 -22.39
CA VAL A 110 11.75 23.26 -22.08
C VAL A 110 13.00 23.25 -22.96
N GLN A 111 13.62 22.08 -23.15
CA GLN A 111 14.78 21.93 -24.05
C GLN A 111 14.42 22.30 -25.49
N LEU A 112 13.25 21.86 -25.98
CA LEU A 112 12.75 22.22 -27.31
C LEU A 112 12.58 23.74 -27.41
N LEU A 113 11.86 24.34 -26.46
CA LEU A 113 11.60 25.78 -26.43
C LEU A 113 12.89 26.61 -26.43
N ASN A 114 13.86 26.24 -25.59
CA ASN A 114 15.16 26.89 -25.53
C ASN A 114 15.90 26.82 -26.87
N SER A 115 15.94 25.63 -27.49
CA SER A 115 16.59 25.46 -28.80
C SER A 115 15.96 26.29 -29.91
N LEU A 116 14.63 26.50 -29.86
CA LEU A 116 13.94 27.34 -30.83
C LEU A 116 14.18 28.83 -30.54
N ASN A 117 14.15 29.21 -29.28
CA ASN A 117 14.35 30.60 -28.86
C ASN A 117 15.78 31.07 -29.16
N GLU A 118 16.79 30.23 -28.94
CA GLU A 118 18.19 30.52 -29.28
C GLU A 118 18.36 30.86 -30.77
N GLY A 119 17.82 30.03 -31.66
CA GLY A 119 17.91 30.28 -33.10
C GLY A 119 17.19 31.56 -33.54
N VAL A 120 15.98 31.80 -33.01
CA VAL A 120 15.23 33.04 -33.32
C VAL A 120 15.94 34.28 -32.77
N MET A 121 16.49 34.20 -31.56
CA MET A 121 17.22 35.31 -30.95
C MET A 121 18.55 35.59 -31.64
N SER A 122 19.25 34.57 -32.16
CA SER A 122 20.46 34.74 -32.97
C SER A 122 20.17 35.54 -34.24
N VAL A 123 19.13 35.17 -34.99
CA VAL A 123 18.71 35.90 -36.19
C VAL A 123 18.25 37.32 -35.85
N ARG A 124 17.51 37.50 -34.74
CA ARG A 124 17.10 38.85 -34.29
C ARG A 124 18.28 39.73 -33.93
N LYS A 125 19.31 39.20 -33.27
CA LYS A 125 20.55 39.93 -32.95
C LYS A 125 21.28 40.33 -34.21
N ALA A 126 21.49 39.41 -35.15
CA ALA A 126 22.16 39.70 -36.42
C ALA A 126 21.39 40.75 -37.26
N LEU A 127 20.05 40.70 -37.27
CA LEU A 127 19.21 41.74 -37.89
C LEU A 127 19.30 43.09 -37.17
N GLN A 128 19.43 43.08 -35.84
CA GLN A 128 19.56 44.30 -35.05
C GLN A 128 20.93 44.95 -35.23
N GLU A 129 22.01 44.16 -35.27
CA GLU A 129 23.37 44.62 -35.56
C GLU A 129 23.46 45.27 -36.95
N LEU A 130 22.82 44.67 -37.96
CA LEU A 130 22.70 45.28 -39.30
C LEU A 130 21.95 46.60 -39.29
N ARG A 131 20.90 46.71 -38.48
CA ARG A 131 20.11 47.93 -38.35
C ARG A 131 20.87 49.04 -37.64
N GLU A 132 21.71 48.69 -36.67
CA GLU A 132 22.51 49.64 -35.89
C GLU A 132 23.73 50.16 -36.66
N HIS A 133 24.23 49.42 -37.66
CA HIS A 133 25.44 49.78 -38.41
C HIS A 133 25.27 50.75 -39.60
N ASN A 134 24.05 51.20 -39.97
CA ASN A 134 23.76 52.30 -40.93
C ASN A 134 24.45 52.28 -42.34
N GLU A 135 25.28 51.28 -42.66
CA GLU A 135 25.86 51.06 -43.98
C GLU A 135 24.96 50.14 -44.82
N GLU A 136 25.00 50.28 -46.15
CA GLU A 136 24.30 49.34 -47.04
C GLU A 136 24.85 47.93 -46.80
N PRO A 137 24.01 46.98 -46.35
CA PRO A 137 24.49 45.65 -46.01
C PRO A 137 25.04 44.98 -47.27
N SER A 138 26.26 44.43 -47.16
CA SER A 138 26.88 43.75 -48.28
C SER A 138 25.99 42.60 -48.78
N GLN A 139 26.00 42.36 -50.09
CA GLN A 139 25.19 41.31 -50.71
C GLN A 139 25.49 39.92 -50.12
N GLN A 140 26.72 39.71 -49.65
CA GLN A 140 27.16 38.50 -48.96
C GLN A 140 26.55 38.37 -47.56
N THR A 141 26.42 39.46 -46.80
CA THR A 141 25.80 39.46 -45.47
C THR A 141 24.30 39.16 -45.54
N VAL A 142 23.62 39.71 -46.55
CA VAL A 142 22.19 39.44 -46.80
C VAL A 142 21.99 37.98 -47.25
N GLN A 143 22.87 37.45 -48.10
CA GLN A 143 22.84 36.05 -48.51
C GLN A 143 23.08 35.09 -47.34
N ALA A 144 24.06 35.38 -46.48
CA ALA A 144 24.34 34.57 -45.29
C ALA A 144 23.13 34.52 -44.32
N LEU A 145 22.48 35.66 -44.06
CA LEU A 145 21.26 35.71 -43.23
C LEU A 145 20.07 34.99 -43.86
N ALA A 146 19.91 35.08 -45.19
CA ALA A 146 18.87 34.35 -45.90
C ALA A 146 19.10 32.83 -45.84
N GLU A 147 20.37 32.40 -45.90
CA GLU A 147 20.76 31.00 -45.72
C GLU A 147 20.51 30.52 -44.27
N GLU A 148 20.90 31.30 -43.25
CA GLU A 148 20.63 31.00 -41.85
C GLU A 148 19.12 30.90 -41.56
N LEU A 149 18.32 31.82 -42.09
CA LEU A 149 16.85 31.78 -42.01
C LEU A 149 16.27 30.54 -42.69
N SER A 150 16.80 30.17 -43.86
CA SER A 150 16.38 28.98 -44.60
C SER A 150 16.70 27.70 -43.84
N VAL A 151 17.88 27.61 -43.21
CA VAL A 151 18.29 26.49 -42.35
C VAL A 151 17.39 26.41 -41.12
N LEU A 152 17.11 27.55 -40.47
CA LEU A 152 16.25 27.61 -39.30
C LEU A 152 14.80 27.22 -39.64
N GLN A 153 14.25 27.68 -40.76
CA GLN A 153 12.93 27.29 -41.25
C GLN A 153 12.84 25.79 -41.55
N LYS A 154 13.86 25.22 -42.21
CA LYS A 154 13.91 23.77 -42.48
C LYS A 154 14.01 22.96 -41.19
N GLY A 155 14.85 23.39 -40.24
CA GLY A 155 14.99 22.74 -38.93
C GLY A 155 13.71 22.79 -38.09
N LEU A 156 13.01 23.94 -38.11
CA LEU A 156 11.70 24.11 -37.49
C LEU A 156 10.65 23.20 -38.11
N LEU A 157 10.60 23.12 -39.44
CA LEU A 157 9.66 22.27 -40.16
C LEU A 157 9.88 20.79 -39.82
N GLN A 158 11.15 20.35 -39.77
CA GLN A 158 11.52 18.98 -39.40
C GLN A 158 11.16 18.65 -37.95
N LYS A 159 11.47 19.54 -37.00
CA LYS A 159 11.08 19.34 -35.59
C LYS A 159 9.57 19.30 -35.44
N LYS A 160 8.84 20.21 -36.11
CA LYS A 160 7.37 20.19 -36.15
C LYS A 160 6.85 18.86 -36.70
N GLN A 161 7.37 18.40 -37.85
CA GLN A 161 6.98 17.12 -38.43
C GLN A 161 7.27 15.94 -37.50
N ALA A 162 8.42 15.92 -36.82
CA ALA A 162 8.73 14.87 -35.85
C ALA A 162 7.77 14.88 -34.66
N THR A 163 7.43 16.08 -34.15
CA THR A 163 6.47 16.24 -33.04
C THR A 163 5.05 15.90 -33.49
N ASP A 164 4.65 16.26 -34.71
CA ASP A 164 3.36 15.93 -35.32
C ASP A 164 3.24 14.41 -35.55
N VAL A 165 4.34 13.74 -35.95
CA VAL A 165 4.41 12.28 -36.07
C VAL A 165 4.31 11.63 -34.70
N GLU A 166 5.04 12.11 -33.68
CA GLU A 166 4.96 11.58 -32.32
C GLU A 166 3.55 11.78 -31.73
N ALA A 167 2.95 12.96 -31.90
CA ALA A 167 1.57 13.22 -31.51
C ALA A 167 0.59 12.34 -32.27
N ALA A 168 0.77 12.16 -33.58
CA ALA A 168 -0.05 11.26 -34.38
C ALA A 168 0.15 9.79 -33.96
N GLN A 169 1.33 9.39 -33.52
CA GLN A 169 1.68 8.04 -33.07
C GLN A 169 1.09 7.75 -31.69
N ILE A 170 1.10 8.72 -30.77
CA ILE A 170 0.38 8.67 -29.50
C ILE A 170 -1.13 8.57 -29.74
N LEU A 171 -1.65 9.38 -30.67
CA LEU A 171 -3.05 9.32 -31.10
C LEU A 171 -3.39 8.02 -31.83
N LEU A 172 -2.43 7.39 -32.52
CA LEU A 172 -2.56 6.11 -33.20
C LEU A 172 -2.44 4.92 -32.24
N GLU A 173 -1.64 5.01 -31.19
CA GLU A 173 -1.61 4.03 -30.11
C GLU A 173 -2.95 4.07 -29.36
N ASP A 174 -3.47 5.27 -29.08
CA ASP A 174 -4.83 5.47 -28.60
C ASP A 174 -5.90 4.99 -29.60
N ALA A 175 -5.68 5.13 -30.92
CA ALA A 175 -6.60 4.69 -31.99
C ALA A 175 -6.45 3.21 -32.38
N SER A 176 -5.32 2.56 -32.07
CA SER A 176 -5.13 1.11 -32.23
C SER A 176 -5.97 0.34 -31.22
N VAL A 177 -6.30 1.00 -30.09
CA VAL A 177 -7.34 0.60 -29.14
C VAL A 177 -8.76 0.91 -29.68
N GLU A 178 -8.90 1.73 -30.72
CA GLU A 178 -10.20 2.11 -31.32
C GLU A 178 -10.70 1.17 -32.43
N GLY A 179 -9.89 0.20 -32.90
CA GLY A 179 -10.22 -0.66 -34.05
C GLY A 179 -11.04 -1.92 -33.76
N SER A 180 -10.99 -2.49 -32.55
CA SER A 180 -11.75 -3.70 -32.21
C SER A 180 -12.64 -3.48 -30.99
N GLN A 181 -13.91 -3.87 -31.09
CA GLN A 181 -14.81 -3.94 -29.93
C GLN A 181 -14.32 -4.94 -28.86
N ASP A 182 -13.38 -5.82 -29.23
CA ASP A 182 -12.82 -6.85 -28.36
C ASP A 182 -11.59 -6.37 -27.56
N ALA A 183 -10.81 -5.40 -28.04
CA ALA A 183 -9.60 -4.92 -27.35
C ALA A 183 -9.79 -4.52 -25.86
N PRO A 184 -10.84 -3.77 -25.46
CA PRO A 184 -10.97 -3.36 -24.07
C PRO A 184 -11.49 -4.49 -23.16
N MET A 185 -12.27 -5.43 -23.70
CA MET A 185 -12.71 -6.63 -22.97
C MET A 185 -11.54 -7.61 -22.80
N GLU A 186 -10.74 -7.79 -23.84
CA GLU A 186 -9.47 -8.52 -23.78
C GLU A 186 -8.49 -7.88 -22.78
N THR A 187 -8.45 -6.55 -22.69
CA THR A 187 -7.60 -5.86 -21.71
C THR A 187 -8.02 -6.18 -20.27
N LEU A 188 -9.33 -6.22 -19.99
CA LEU A 188 -9.84 -6.65 -18.69
C LEU A 188 -9.52 -8.13 -18.43
N GLN A 189 -9.68 -9.01 -19.41
CA GLN A 189 -9.33 -10.43 -19.28
C GLN A 189 -7.84 -10.65 -19.02
N ARG A 190 -6.95 -9.96 -19.76
CA ARG A 190 -5.50 -10.00 -19.54
C ARG A 190 -5.13 -9.48 -18.16
N LEU A 191 -5.78 -8.42 -17.70
CA LEU A 191 -5.57 -7.90 -16.34
C LEU A 191 -6.01 -8.94 -15.30
N MET A 192 -7.17 -9.57 -15.47
CA MET A 192 -7.65 -10.62 -14.57
C MET A 192 -6.67 -11.78 -14.50
N GLN A 193 -6.15 -12.22 -15.65
CA GLN A 193 -5.14 -13.26 -15.73
C GLN A 193 -3.85 -12.85 -15.01
N ALA A 194 -3.31 -11.65 -15.27
CA ALA A 194 -2.11 -11.16 -14.60
C ALA A 194 -2.27 -11.07 -13.06
N LYS A 195 -3.46 -10.70 -12.56
CA LYS A 195 -3.74 -10.68 -11.12
C LYS A 195 -3.81 -12.08 -10.53
N MET A 196 -4.39 -13.04 -11.25
CA MET A 196 -4.41 -14.45 -10.85
C MET A 196 -3.01 -15.06 -10.84
N GLU A 197 -2.18 -14.79 -11.85
CA GLU A 197 -0.78 -15.22 -11.88
C GLU A 197 0.02 -14.63 -10.72
N THR A 198 -0.22 -13.36 -10.37
CA THR A 198 0.39 -12.72 -9.19
C THR A 198 -0.04 -13.44 -7.90
N PHE A 199 -1.31 -13.80 -7.78
CA PHE A 199 -1.82 -14.55 -6.64
C PHE A 199 -1.17 -15.95 -6.54
N GLU A 200 -1.10 -16.67 -7.65
CA GLU A 200 -0.48 -18.00 -7.72
C GLU A 200 1.01 -17.94 -7.36
N GLY A 201 1.76 -16.96 -7.89
CA GLY A 201 3.15 -16.74 -7.52
C GLY A 201 3.35 -16.46 -6.03
N LEU A 202 2.41 -15.75 -5.38
CA LEU A 202 2.46 -15.55 -3.93
C LEU A 202 2.21 -16.87 -3.17
N CYS A 203 1.25 -17.68 -3.62
CA CYS A 203 1.01 -19.00 -3.05
C CYS A 203 2.23 -19.92 -3.20
N GLU A 204 2.88 -19.93 -4.36
CA GLU A 204 4.07 -20.75 -4.63
C GLU A 204 5.29 -20.30 -3.82
N SER A 205 5.45 -19.00 -3.60
CA SER A 205 6.53 -18.45 -2.78
C SER A 205 6.41 -18.77 -1.29
N SER A 206 5.23 -19.19 -0.85
CA SER A 206 5.00 -19.58 0.54
C SER A 206 5.42 -21.04 0.76
N ASP A 207 6.18 -21.29 1.82
CA ASP A 207 6.73 -22.61 2.17
C ASP A 207 5.64 -23.59 2.65
N ARG A 208 4.65 -23.94 1.81
CA ARG A 208 3.57 -24.94 2.04
C ARG A 208 2.85 -24.87 3.41
N THR A 209 3.03 -23.80 4.15
CA THR A 209 2.62 -23.60 5.55
C THR A 209 1.37 -22.74 5.63
N LEU A 210 0.97 -22.13 4.51
CA LEU A 210 -0.28 -21.38 4.42
C LEU A 210 -1.49 -22.30 4.55
N HIS A 211 -2.45 -21.81 5.32
CA HIS A 211 -3.73 -22.47 5.48
C HIS A 211 -4.44 -22.57 4.13
N ALA A 212 -4.71 -23.79 3.65
CA ALA A 212 -5.37 -24.02 2.37
C ALA A 212 -6.72 -23.28 2.25
N ALA A 213 -7.44 -23.15 3.36
CA ALA A 213 -8.69 -22.39 3.44
C ALA A 213 -8.50 -20.89 3.16
N LEU A 214 -7.39 -20.28 3.62
CA LEU A 214 -7.08 -18.88 3.35
C LEU A 214 -6.81 -18.67 1.86
N MET A 215 -5.98 -19.53 1.26
CA MET A 215 -5.69 -19.49 -0.18
C MET A 215 -6.98 -19.63 -1.00
N GLU A 216 -7.84 -20.59 -0.64
CA GLU A 216 -9.10 -20.80 -1.36
C GLU A 216 -10.08 -19.63 -1.21
N THR A 217 -10.13 -19.00 -0.03
CA THR A 217 -10.98 -17.82 0.21
C THR A 217 -10.54 -16.64 -0.66
N TYR A 218 -9.24 -16.37 -0.78
CA TYR A 218 -8.74 -15.28 -1.61
C TYR A 218 -8.81 -15.58 -3.11
N ARG A 219 -8.58 -16.84 -3.50
CA ARG A 219 -8.78 -17.31 -4.88
C ARG A 219 -10.22 -17.08 -5.33
N THR A 220 -11.18 -17.55 -4.53
CA THR A 220 -12.62 -17.38 -4.82
C THR A 220 -13.02 -15.91 -4.82
N ALA A 221 -12.51 -15.08 -3.90
CA ALA A 221 -12.77 -13.65 -3.90
C ALA A 221 -12.26 -12.94 -5.16
N LEU A 222 -11.06 -13.27 -5.63
CA LEU A 222 -10.48 -12.73 -6.88
C LEU A 222 -11.27 -13.18 -8.11
N GLN A 223 -11.64 -14.46 -8.18
CA GLN A 223 -12.45 -15.00 -9.27
C GLN A 223 -13.86 -14.39 -9.30
N THR A 224 -14.49 -14.22 -8.13
CA THR A 224 -15.81 -13.59 -8.00
C THR A 224 -15.75 -12.12 -8.43
N ALA A 225 -14.74 -11.38 -7.97
CA ALA A 225 -14.53 -10.00 -8.41
C ALA A 225 -14.31 -9.89 -9.94
N GLY A 226 -13.64 -10.88 -10.53
CA GLY A 226 -13.47 -10.99 -11.97
C GLY A 226 -14.79 -11.27 -12.70
N ALA A 227 -15.57 -12.23 -12.22
CA ALA A 227 -16.88 -12.58 -12.77
C ALA A 227 -17.87 -11.41 -12.67
N ASP A 228 -17.85 -10.66 -11.57
CA ASP A 228 -18.64 -9.45 -11.38
C ASP A 228 -18.26 -8.38 -12.42
N ALA A 229 -16.96 -8.14 -12.62
CA ALA A 229 -16.47 -7.16 -13.59
C ALA A 229 -16.84 -7.53 -15.03
N VAL A 230 -16.74 -8.82 -15.39
CA VAL A 230 -17.18 -9.33 -16.70
C VAL A 230 -18.70 -9.18 -16.86
N SER A 231 -19.47 -9.47 -15.82
CA SER A 231 -20.93 -9.35 -15.84
C SER A 231 -21.37 -7.88 -15.98
N GLN A 232 -20.72 -6.96 -15.26
CA GLN A 232 -20.94 -5.52 -15.38
C GLN A 232 -20.57 -5.01 -16.77
N ALA A 233 -19.43 -5.44 -17.32
CA ALA A 233 -18.99 -5.11 -18.66
C ALA A 233 -19.96 -5.62 -19.74
N ALA A 234 -20.53 -6.81 -19.56
CA ALA A 234 -21.51 -7.39 -20.47
C ALA A 234 -22.89 -6.71 -20.37
N ALA A 235 -23.34 -6.34 -19.16
CA ALA A 235 -24.61 -5.65 -18.93
C ALA A 235 -24.63 -4.23 -19.51
N GLY A 236 -23.46 -3.59 -19.66
CA GLY A 236 -23.32 -2.30 -20.31
C GLY A 236 -23.45 -2.33 -21.84
N LYS A 237 -23.42 -3.51 -22.48
CA LYS A 237 -23.64 -3.63 -23.94
C LYS A 237 -25.13 -3.57 -24.24
N ASP A 238 -25.58 -2.44 -24.78
CA ASP A 238 -26.96 -2.29 -25.28
C ASP A 238 -27.17 -3.20 -26.50
N PRO A 239 -28.11 -4.18 -26.49
CA PRO A 239 -28.34 -5.10 -27.61
C PRO A 239 -29.01 -4.43 -28.83
N LYS A 240 -29.38 -3.15 -28.73
CA LYS A 240 -30.06 -2.40 -29.79
C LYS A 240 -29.08 -1.71 -30.75
N SER A 241 -28.23 -2.48 -31.41
CA SER A 241 -27.48 -2.01 -32.59
C SER A 241 -28.27 -2.38 -33.84
N GLY A 242 -29.08 -1.45 -34.34
CA GLY A 242 -29.94 -1.67 -35.51
C GLY A 242 -29.25 -1.43 -36.87
N VAL A 243 -28.06 -0.81 -36.89
CA VAL A 243 -27.34 -0.49 -38.12
C VAL A 243 -25.83 -0.61 -37.88
N ALA A 244 -25.20 -1.57 -38.54
CA ALA A 244 -23.74 -1.70 -38.53
C ALA A 244 -23.14 -0.67 -39.49
N PHE A 245 -22.45 0.32 -38.95
CA PHE A 245 -21.63 1.23 -39.74
C PHE A 245 -20.22 0.64 -39.92
N PRO A 246 -19.58 0.81 -41.09
CA PRO A 246 -18.19 0.46 -41.31
C PRO A 246 -17.25 1.14 -40.28
N PRO A 247 -16.20 0.46 -39.80
CA PRO A 247 -15.25 1.02 -38.83
C PRO A 247 -14.59 2.32 -39.30
N THR A 248 -14.34 2.44 -40.60
CA THR A 248 -13.78 3.65 -41.24
C THR A 248 -14.71 4.86 -41.16
N GLU A 249 -16.01 4.64 -41.29
CA GLU A 249 -17.02 5.70 -41.21
C GLU A 249 -17.22 6.15 -39.77
N LEU A 250 -17.31 5.20 -38.82
CA LEU A 250 -17.39 5.52 -37.39
C LEU A 250 -16.13 6.18 -36.85
N SER A 251 -14.95 5.82 -37.37
CA SER A 251 -13.69 6.50 -37.08
C SER A 251 -13.74 7.97 -37.51
N THR A 252 -14.19 8.22 -38.74
CA THR A 252 -14.35 9.59 -39.27
C THR A 252 -15.34 10.40 -38.43
N VAL A 253 -16.48 9.81 -38.06
CA VAL A 253 -17.46 10.44 -37.17
C VAL A 253 -16.88 10.70 -35.77
N SER A 254 -16.11 9.76 -35.22
CA SER A 254 -15.47 9.90 -33.91
C SER A 254 -14.41 11.01 -33.89
N LEU A 255 -13.64 11.15 -34.98
CA LEU A 255 -12.69 12.24 -35.20
C LEU A 255 -13.42 13.60 -35.23
N ILE A 256 -14.55 13.69 -35.94
CA ILE A 256 -15.36 14.92 -35.98
C ILE A 256 -15.95 15.24 -34.61
N LEU A 257 -16.38 14.24 -33.85
CA LEU A 257 -16.84 14.44 -32.47
C LEU A 257 -15.73 14.89 -31.53
N LYS A 258 -14.50 14.37 -31.67
CA LYS A 258 -13.34 14.79 -30.87
C LYS A 258 -12.96 16.25 -31.14
N THR A 259 -13.02 16.72 -32.40
CA THR A 259 -12.76 18.13 -32.72
C THR A 259 -13.88 19.05 -32.23
N TYR A 260 -15.12 18.55 -32.16
CA TYR A 260 -16.26 19.30 -31.61
C TYR A 260 -16.28 19.38 -30.09
N ASP A 261 -15.86 18.33 -29.38
CA ASP A 261 -15.74 18.34 -27.90
C ASP A 261 -14.80 19.49 -27.44
N ALA A 262 -13.76 19.80 -28.23
CA ALA A 262 -12.86 20.93 -27.99
C ALA A 262 -13.48 22.31 -28.34
N GLU A 263 -14.45 22.38 -29.26
CA GLU A 263 -15.16 23.62 -29.64
C GLU A 263 -16.34 23.93 -28.69
N VAL A 264 -17.04 22.92 -28.15
CA VAL A 264 -18.20 23.09 -27.25
C VAL A 264 -17.81 23.60 -25.86
N GLU A 265 -16.56 23.39 -25.43
CA GLU A 265 -15.99 24.01 -24.22
C GLU A 265 -16.00 25.56 -24.27
N SER A 266 -16.30 26.17 -25.43
CA SER A 266 -16.41 27.63 -25.63
C SER A 266 -17.82 28.23 -25.47
N GLY A 267 -18.84 27.46 -25.07
CA GLY A 267 -20.11 28.03 -24.56
C GLY A 267 -21.31 28.05 -25.53
N ALA A 268 -21.39 27.13 -26.50
CA ALA A 268 -22.57 26.97 -27.36
C ALA A 268 -23.66 26.06 -26.75
N THR A 269 -24.94 26.33 -27.03
CA THR A 269 -26.11 25.56 -26.55
C THR A 269 -26.25 24.19 -27.22
N VAL A 270 -26.33 23.13 -26.40
CA VAL A 270 -26.28 21.68 -26.72
C VAL A 270 -27.21 21.17 -27.83
N SER A 271 -28.31 21.87 -28.14
CA SER A 271 -29.28 21.45 -29.17
C SER A 271 -28.94 21.94 -30.58
N ALA A 272 -28.35 23.13 -30.73
CA ALA A 272 -27.93 23.65 -32.04
C ALA A 272 -26.64 22.95 -32.52
N THR A 273 -25.81 22.53 -31.57
CA THR A 273 -24.52 21.86 -31.80
C THR A 273 -24.66 20.46 -32.41
N LEU A 274 -25.74 19.72 -32.12
CA LEU A 274 -25.92 18.36 -32.64
C LEU A 274 -26.19 18.36 -34.16
N ASP A 275 -26.97 19.34 -34.64
CA ASP A 275 -27.29 19.47 -36.07
C ASP A 275 -26.08 19.94 -36.88
N GLU A 276 -25.27 20.85 -36.35
CA GLU A 276 -24.02 21.26 -36.98
C GLU A 276 -23.01 20.11 -37.08
N VAL A 277 -22.90 19.27 -36.04
CA VAL A 277 -22.09 18.05 -36.05
C VAL A 277 -22.59 17.08 -37.12
N CYS A 278 -23.90 16.85 -37.21
CA CYS A 278 -24.49 15.98 -38.22
C CYS A 278 -24.26 16.51 -39.64
N ASP A 279 -24.35 17.82 -39.84
CA ASP A 279 -24.09 18.47 -41.13
C ASP A 279 -22.58 18.44 -41.49
N ARG A 280 -21.66 18.47 -40.50
CA ARG A 280 -20.22 18.25 -40.71
C ARG A 280 -19.90 16.79 -41.03
N VAL A 281 -20.54 15.85 -40.34
CA VAL A 281 -20.45 14.40 -40.62
C VAL A 281 -20.95 14.09 -42.04
N GLN A 282 -22.06 14.69 -42.45
CA GLN A 282 -22.60 14.53 -43.81
C GLN A 282 -21.65 15.11 -44.89
N ARG A 283 -20.95 16.21 -44.59
CA ARG A 283 -19.92 16.76 -45.50
C ARG A 283 -18.68 15.88 -45.60
N ALA A 284 -18.28 15.24 -44.50
CA ALA A 284 -17.13 14.34 -44.46
C ALA A 284 -17.43 12.94 -45.02
N VAL A 285 -18.70 12.51 -44.96
CA VAL A 285 -19.17 11.21 -45.43
C VAL A 285 -20.33 11.43 -46.42
N PRO A 286 -20.04 11.67 -47.72
CA PRO A 286 -20.99 12.24 -48.68
C PRO A 286 -22.22 11.38 -48.97
N HIS A 287 -22.15 10.06 -48.74
CA HIS A 287 -23.27 9.13 -48.91
C HIS A 287 -24.22 9.10 -47.71
N PHE A 288 -23.90 9.78 -46.61
CA PHE A 288 -24.82 9.87 -45.47
C PHE A 288 -25.96 10.84 -45.78
N THR A 289 -27.18 10.36 -45.59
CA THR A 289 -28.34 11.25 -45.44
C THR A 289 -28.29 11.88 -44.05
N LYS A 290 -28.98 13.01 -43.83
CA LYS A 290 -29.03 13.66 -42.51
C LYS A 290 -29.49 12.72 -41.38
N ALA A 291 -30.38 11.77 -41.70
CA ALA A 291 -30.83 10.74 -40.76
C ALA A 291 -29.75 9.67 -40.47
N LEU A 292 -28.96 9.27 -41.47
CA LEU A 292 -27.83 8.35 -41.30
C LEU A 292 -26.68 9.02 -40.54
N ALA A 293 -26.39 10.29 -40.81
CA ALA A 293 -25.40 11.06 -40.07
C ALA A 293 -25.77 11.18 -38.58
N ARG A 294 -27.03 11.48 -38.26
CA ARG A 294 -27.53 11.47 -36.87
C ARG A 294 -27.35 10.10 -36.21
N ARG A 295 -27.74 9.01 -36.88
CA ARG A 295 -27.56 7.64 -36.35
C ARG A 295 -26.09 7.26 -36.16
N ALA A 296 -25.21 7.69 -37.06
CA ALA A 296 -23.77 7.43 -36.96
C ALA A 296 -23.14 8.20 -35.79
N VAL A 297 -23.58 9.44 -35.56
CA VAL A 297 -23.19 10.25 -34.39
C VAL A 297 -23.66 9.59 -33.10
N ASP A 298 -24.93 9.16 -33.04
CA ASP A 298 -25.48 8.47 -31.88
C ASP A 298 -24.73 7.17 -31.58
N GLU A 299 -24.41 6.38 -32.61
CA GLU A 299 -23.62 5.14 -32.48
C GLU A 299 -22.18 5.41 -32.02
N ALA A 300 -21.52 6.45 -32.55
CA ALA A 300 -20.18 6.83 -32.11
C ALA A 300 -20.15 7.32 -30.65
N LEU A 301 -21.16 8.10 -30.23
CA LEU A 301 -21.33 8.52 -28.84
C LEU A 301 -21.64 7.33 -27.92
N ARG A 302 -22.46 6.38 -28.38
CA ARG A 302 -22.73 5.12 -27.66
C ARG A 302 -21.43 4.32 -27.46
N GLN A 303 -20.63 4.11 -28.52
CA GLN A 303 -19.35 3.42 -28.44
C GLN A 303 -18.35 4.15 -27.50
N LYS A 304 -18.32 5.49 -27.50
CA LYS A 304 -17.54 6.25 -26.51
C LYS A 304 -18.01 5.98 -25.07
N ARG A 305 -19.32 5.98 -24.81
CA ARG A 305 -19.89 5.71 -23.48
C ARG A 305 -19.58 4.29 -23.01
N ASP A 306 -19.78 3.29 -23.86
CA ASP A 306 -19.48 1.89 -23.57
C ASP A 306 -17.99 1.71 -23.22
N ARG A 307 -17.08 2.37 -23.95
CA ARG A 307 -15.64 2.34 -23.68
C ARG A 307 -15.29 2.99 -22.35
N VAL A 308 -15.85 4.16 -22.05
CA VAL A 308 -15.63 4.85 -20.76
C VAL A 308 -16.14 4.00 -19.60
N TYR A 309 -17.33 3.42 -19.75
CA TYR A 309 -17.90 2.51 -18.77
C TYR A 309 -17.01 1.28 -18.57
N LEU A 310 -16.57 0.62 -19.64
CA LEU A 310 -15.67 -0.53 -19.54
C LEU A 310 -14.31 -0.17 -18.91
N ARG A 311 -13.73 0.99 -19.25
CA ARG A 311 -12.53 1.51 -18.56
C ARG A 311 -12.77 1.70 -17.07
N SER A 312 -13.93 2.22 -16.67
CA SER A 312 -14.28 2.40 -15.26
C SER A 312 -14.39 1.06 -14.52
N VAL A 313 -15.02 0.06 -15.14
CA VAL A 313 -15.12 -1.31 -14.60
C VAL A 313 -13.73 -1.94 -14.46
N THR A 314 -12.87 -1.80 -15.46
CA THR A 314 -11.48 -2.29 -15.40
C THR A 314 -10.67 -1.63 -14.30
N LEU A 315 -10.82 -0.33 -14.08
CA LEU A 315 -10.16 0.39 -12.99
C LEU A 315 -10.67 -0.05 -11.62
N GLN A 316 -11.98 -0.22 -11.47
CA GLN A 316 -12.60 -0.72 -10.23
C GLN A 316 -12.13 -2.14 -9.91
N TYR A 317 -12.10 -3.03 -10.92
CA TYR A 317 -11.55 -4.37 -10.76
C TYR A 317 -10.07 -4.32 -10.35
N ASN A 318 -9.24 -3.51 -11.03
CA ASN A 318 -7.82 -3.41 -10.69
C ASN A 318 -7.63 -3.00 -9.23
N LYS A 319 -8.36 -1.97 -8.77
CA LYS A 319 -8.32 -1.50 -7.38
C LYS A 319 -8.70 -2.62 -6.40
N LYS A 320 -9.84 -3.27 -6.61
CA LYS A 320 -10.32 -4.36 -5.74
C LYS A 320 -9.34 -5.54 -5.74
N ALA A 321 -8.80 -5.91 -6.90
CA ALA A 321 -7.83 -6.99 -7.02
C ALA A 321 -6.51 -6.66 -6.32
N THR A 322 -6.02 -5.42 -6.41
CA THR A 322 -4.81 -4.99 -5.66
C THR A 322 -5.03 -5.02 -4.15
N GLU A 323 -6.19 -4.55 -3.67
CA GLU A 323 -6.53 -4.58 -2.24
C GLU A 323 -6.64 -6.03 -1.73
N LEU A 324 -7.23 -6.94 -2.52
CA LEU A 324 -7.29 -8.38 -2.20
C LEU A 324 -5.90 -9.02 -2.15
N LEU A 325 -5.01 -8.69 -3.10
CA LEU A 325 -3.64 -9.21 -3.08
C LEU A 325 -2.82 -8.67 -1.91
N GLU A 326 -2.97 -7.40 -1.55
CA GLU A 326 -2.29 -6.82 -0.39
C GLU A 326 -2.80 -7.39 0.94
N SER A 327 -4.12 -7.55 1.08
CA SER A 327 -4.71 -8.19 2.26
C SER A 327 -4.33 -9.65 2.37
N PHE A 328 -4.24 -10.37 1.24
CA PHE A 328 -3.68 -11.72 1.21
C PHE A 328 -2.24 -11.75 1.73
N LYS A 329 -1.34 -10.87 1.23
CA LYS A 329 0.04 -10.77 1.74
C LYS A 329 0.10 -10.54 3.24
N ARG A 330 -0.72 -9.63 3.77
CA ARG A 330 -0.77 -9.37 5.22
C ARG A 330 -1.27 -10.59 6.00
N ALA A 331 -2.25 -11.30 5.48
CA ALA A 331 -2.76 -12.53 6.10
C ALA A 331 -1.71 -13.65 6.10
N MET A 332 -0.91 -13.78 5.02
CA MET A 332 0.22 -14.72 4.98
C MET A 332 1.24 -14.42 6.08
N MET A 333 1.69 -13.17 6.20
CA MET A 333 2.63 -12.75 7.24
C MET A 333 2.08 -13.02 8.66
N ALA A 334 0.80 -12.74 8.89
CA ALA A 334 0.16 -12.98 10.18
C ALA A 334 0.10 -14.48 10.53
N GLU A 335 -0.17 -15.36 9.57
CA GLU A 335 -0.14 -16.81 9.79
C GLU A 335 1.28 -17.31 10.12
N GLU A 336 2.30 -16.79 9.45
CA GLU A 336 3.70 -17.09 9.76
C GLU A 336 4.06 -16.67 11.20
N GLU A 337 3.66 -15.47 11.63
CA GLU A 337 3.86 -14.98 12.99
C GLU A 337 3.11 -15.85 14.03
N ILE A 338 1.86 -16.23 13.75
CA ILE A 338 1.07 -17.12 14.61
C ILE A 338 1.73 -18.49 14.73
N MET A 339 2.27 -19.04 13.63
CA MET A 339 2.97 -20.31 13.64
C MET A 339 4.25 -20.24 14.48
N GLN A 340 5.03 -19.16 14.34
CA GLN A 340 6.22 -18.92 15.16
C GLN A 340 5.85 -18.84 16.65
N LEU A 341 4.80 -18.10 17.00
CA LEU A 341 4.30 -18.00 18.38
C LEU A 341 3.82 -19.36 18.92
N ARG A 342 3.13 -20.16 18.11
CA ARG A 342 2.71 -21.52 18.51
C ARG A 342 3.91 -22.41 18.80
N ASN A 343 4.96 -22.33 17.98
CA ASN A 343 6.17 -23.11 18.20
C ASN A 343 6.91 -22.64 19.46
N SER A 344 7.05 -21.33 19.68
CA SER A 344 7.68 -20.81 20.88
C SER A 344 6.92 -21.17 22.16
N MET A 345 5.58 -21.15 22.13
CA MET A 345 4.78 -21.61 23.27
C MET A 345 4.94 -23.11 23.54
N LYS A 346 5.01 -23.95 22.49
CA LYS A 346 5.26 -25.39 22.64
C LYS A 346 6.62 -25.66 23.28
N ASP A 347 7.66 -24.95 22.85
CA ASP A 347 9.00 -25.09 23.41
C ASP A 347 9.06 -24.59 24.85
N GLU A 348 8.42 -23.46 25.15
CA GLU A 348 8.35 -22.95 26.52
C GLU A 348 7.58 -23.90 27.45
N ALA A 349 6.50 -24.53 26.96
CA ALA A 349 5.76 -25.56 27.70
C ALA A 349 6.65 -26.78 28.01
N ARG A 350 7.40 -27.29 27.02
CA ARG A 350 8.38 -28.38 27.23
C ARG A 350 9.42 -28.00 28.28
N MET A 351 9.98 -26.79 28.20
CA MET A 351 10.96 -26.32 29.19
C MET A 351 10.36 -26.20 30.60
N ARG A 352 9.08 -25.84 30.73
CA ARG A 352 8.37 -25.84 32.02
C ARG A 352 8.21 -27.26 32.57
N GLU A 353 7.79 -28.21 31.74
CA GLU A 353 7.65 -29.62 32.12
C GLU A 353 8.99 -30.22 32.55
N GLU A 354 10.08 -29.94 31.82
CA GLU A 354 11.42 -30.37 32.20
C GLU A 354 11.86 -29.81 33.56
N ARG A 355 11.60 -28.52 33.82
CA ARG A 355 11.90 -27.90 35.11
C ARG A 355 11.10 -28.54 36.24
N GLN A 356 9.81 -28.81 36.02
CA GLN A 356 8.96 -29.49 37.00
C GLN A 356 9.45 -30.91 37.28
N CYS A 357 9.80 -31.67 36.26
CA CYS A 357 10.34 -33.02 36.40
C CYS A 357 11.67 -33.02 37.18
N ARG A 358 12.57 -32.08 36.89
CA ARG A 358 13.83 -31.92 37.63
C ARG A 358 13.59 -31.62 39.11
N ALA A 359 12.68 -30.68 39.40
CA ALA A 359 12.32 -30.34 40.78
C ALA A 359 11.67 -31.51 41.53
N GLN A 360 10.80 -32.29 40.87
CA GLN A 360 10.20 -33.49 41.46
C GLN A 360 11.25 -34.55 41.79
N LYS A 361 12.17 -34.85 40.87
CA LYS A 361 13.28 -35.79 41.11
C LYS A 361 14.18 -35.35 42.27
N GLU A 362 14.42 -34.05 42.42
CA GLU A 362 15.19 -33.53 43.54
C GLU A 362 14.44 -33.68 44.88
N LEU A 363 13.13 -33.41 44.91
CA LEU A 363 12.29 -33.64 46.08
C LEU A 363 12.23 -35.12 46.49
N GLU A 364 12.14 -36.04 45.52
CA GLU A 364 12.18 -37.48 45.77
C GLU A 364 13.51 -37.90 46.41
N ARG A 365 14.65 -37.46 45.85
CA ARG A 365 15.97 -37.70 46.44
C ARG A 365 16.08 -37.19 47.88
N LEU A 366 15.53 -36.00 48.17
CA LEU A 366 15.52 -35.45 49.53
C LEU A 366 14.62 -36.24 50.49
N ARG A 367 13.50 -36.79 50.00
CA ARG A 367 12.62 -37.67 50.78
C ARG A 367 13.33 -38.98 51.10
N GLU A 368 13.94 -39.63 50.12
CA GLU A 368 14.71 -40.87 50.31
C GLU A 368 15.85 -40.67 51.32
N ALA A 369 16.60 -39.56 51.21
CA ALA A 369 17.68 -39.25 52.14
C ALA A 369 17.16 -39.04 53.58
N ARG A 370 16.00 -38.40 53.74
CA ARG A 370 15.34 -38.22 55.04
C ARG A 370 14.86 -39.56 55.60
N GLU A 371 14.20 -40.37 54.79
CA GLU A 371 13.72 -41.69 55.20
C GLU A 371 14.86 -42.61 55.63
N ALA A 372 16.00 -42.59 54.92
CA ALA A 372 17.20 -43.31 55.29
C ALA A 372 17.76 -42.84 56.65
N LYS A 373 17.81 -41.51 56.87
CA LYS A 373 18.22 -40.95 58.17
C LYS A 373 17.26 -41.33 59.29
N ASP A 374 15.97 -41.34 59.02
CA ASP A 374 14.95 -41.72 60.00
C ASP A 374 14.99 -43.22 60.32
N ALA A 375 15.32 -44.06 59.34
CA ALA A 375 15.54 -45.49 59.52
C ALA A 375 16.82 -45.76 60.35
N LEU A 376 17.91 -45.05 60.08
CA LEU A 376 19.14 -45.11 60.88
C LEU A 376 18.87 -44.74 62.34
N ARG A 377 18.17 -43.63 62.59
CA ARG A 377 17.81 -43.21 63.96
C ARG A 377 16.98 -44.27 64.68
N ARG A 378 16.00 -44.88 64.00
CA ARG A 378 15.21 -45.98 64.57
C ARG A 378 16.06 -47.20 64.90
N ALA A 379 16.99 -47.57 64.02
CA ALA A 379 17.91 -48.68 64.28
C ALA A 379 18.85 -48.39 65.45
N GLU A 380 19.34 -47.16 65.59
CA GLU A 380 20.13 -46.71 66.74
C GLU A 380 19.32 -46.78 68.04
N GLU A 381 18.09 -46.25 68.05
CA GLU A 381 17.20 -46.32 69.22
C GLU A 381 16.84 -47.77 69.60
N GLU A 382 16.66 -48.67 68.62
CA GLU A 382 16.42 -50.09 68.86
C GLU A 382 17.67 -50.79 69.42
N ALA A 383 18.86 -50.46 68.92
CA ALA A 383 20.12 -50.97 69.44
C ALA A 383 20.36 -50.51 70.89
N GLU A 384 20.10 -49.24 71.21
CA GLU A 384 20.19 -48.71 72.57
C GLU A 384 19.22 -49.43 73.52
N LYS A 385 17.97 -49.66 73.11
CA LYS A 385 16.99 -50.43 73.90
C LYS A 385 17.47 -51.85 74.16
N LEU A 386 18.02 -52.53 73.15
CA LEU A 386 18.57 -53.88 73.30
C LEU A 386 19.77 -53.89 74.26
N GLU A 387 20.67 -52.92 74.16
CA GLU A 387 21.78 -52.77 75.11
C GLU A 387 21.29 -52.52 76.54
N GLU A 388 20.29 -51.65 76.73
CA GLU A 388 19.70 -51.40 78.03
C GLU A 388 19.04 -52.66 78.61
N GLU A 389 18.31 -53.42 77.78
CA GLU A 389 17.72 -54.69 78.18
C GLU A 389 18.78 -55.72 78.57
N GLU A 390 19.88 -55.82 77.82
CA GLU A 390 21.01 -56.68 78.16
C GLU A 390 21.65 -56.27 79.48
N LYS A 391 21.90 -54.98 79.70
CA LYS A 391 22.41 -54.44 80.98
C LYS A 391 21.47 -54.78 82.13
N ARG A 392 20.15 -54.64 81.95
CA ARG A 392 19.14 -55.05 82.95
C ARG A 392 19.20 -56.54 83.25
N LYS A 393 19.28 -57.40 82.22
CA LYS A 393 19.42 -58.87 82.36
C LYS A 393 20.72 -59.26 83.05
N GLN A 394 21.83 -58.58 82.78
CA GLN A 394 23.09 -58.78 83.49
C GLN A 394 22.96 -58.40 84.97
N GLY A 395 22.31 -57.27 85.26
CA GLY A 395 22.01 -56.84 86.62
C GLY A 395 21.16 -57.84 87.39
N THR A 396 20.13 -58.42 86.77
CA THR A 396 19.31 -59.47 87.41
C THR A 396 20.13 -60.74 87.66
N ARG A 397 20.94 -61.20 86.68
CA ARG A 397 21.83 -62.36 86.84
C ARG A 397 22.86 -62.16 87.96
N ALA A 398 23.44 -60.97 88.07
CA ALA A 398 24.38 -60.66 89.15
C ALA A 398 23.69 -60.72 90.53
N ARG A 399 22.49 -60.14 90.65
CA ARG A 399 21.69 -60.21 91.89
C ARG A 399 21.30 -61.65 92.23
N GLU A 400 20.93 -62.46 91.24
CA GLU A 400 20.66 -63.89 91.42
C GLU A 400 21.91 -64.63 91.91
N ALA A 401 23.08 -64.36 91.32
CA ALA A 401 24.34 -64.96 91.74
C ALA A 401 24.70 -64.59 93.20
N GLU A 402 24.58 -63.31 93.57
CA GLU A 402 24.76 -62.86 94.96
C GLU A 402 23.79 -63.55 95.91
N PHE A 403 22.52 -63.70 95.51
CA PHE A 403 21.52 -64.39 96.30
C PHE A 403 21.88 -65.86 96.52
N GLN A 404 22.31 -66.55 95.46
CA GLN A 404 22.79 -67.94 95.55
C GLN A 404 24.02 -68.07 96.45
N GLU A 405 24.95 -67.12 96.38
CA GLU A 405 26.13 -67.09 97.25
C GLU A 405 25.73 -66.91 98.73
N ARG A 406 24.80 -65.98 99.02
CA ARG A 406 24.25 -65.78 100.37
C ARG A 406 23.55 -67.04 100.88
N LEU A 407 22.76 -67.71 100.04
CA LEU A 407 22.15 -69.00 100.39
C LEU A 407 23.21 -70.07 100.70
N GLY A 408 24.30 -70.12 99.92
CA GLY A 408 25.44 -70.99 100.16
C GLY A 408 26.08 -70.73 101.53
N ARG A 409 26.42 -69.46 101.83
CA ARG A 409 26.96 -69.05 103.14
C ARG A 409 26.01 -69.41 104.28
N LEU A 410 24.70 -69.23 104.09
CA LEU A 410 23.69 -69.55 105.10
C LEU A 410 23.55 -71.07 105.33
N ARG A 411 23.68 -71.89 104.28
CA ARG A 411 23.78 -73.36 104.40
C ARG A 411 25.03 -73.78 105.17
N VAL A 412 26.19 -73.18 104.88
CA VAL A 412 27.44 -73.44 105.63
C VAL A 412 27.27 -73.03 107.09
N TYR A 413 26.70 -71.86 107.39
CA TYR A 413 26.45 -71.42 108.76
C TYR A 413 25.49 -72.34 109.51
N ARG A 414 24.38 -72.75 108.89
CA ARG A 414 23.46 -73.76 109.47
C ARG A 414 24.15 -75.09 109.70
N GLY A 415 25.00 -75.54 108.78
CA GLY A 415 25.80 -76.75 108.92
C GLY A 415 26.81 -76.66 110.05
N ALA A 416 27.49 -75.52 110.20
CA ALA A 416 28.42 -75.26 111.30
C ALA A 416 27.71 -75.19 112.65
N ARG A 417 26.53 -74.55 112.71
CA ARG A 417 25.68 -74.50 113.91
C ARG A 417 25.21 -75.90 114.32
N ARG A 418 24.71 -76.72 113.38
CA ARG A 418 24.37 -78.13 113.67
C ARG A 418 25.57 -78.92 114.18
N ARG A 419 26.76 -78.74 113.60
CA ARG A 419 27.99 -79.40 114.11
C ARG A 419 28.37 -78.91 115.51
N ARG A 420 28.15 -77.64 115.83
CA ARG A 420 28.35 -77.12 117.20
C ARG A 420 27.30 -77.66 118.17
N GLU A 421 26.05 -77.77 117.76
CA GLU A 421 24.97 -78.39 118.55
C GLU A 421 25.28 -79.87 118.81
N LEU A 422 25.66 -80.64 117.79
CA LEU A 422 26.09 -82.04 117.92
C LEU A 422 27.33 -82.20 118.81
N ARG A 423 28.34 -81.35 118.67
CA ARG A 423 29.51 -81.34 119.58
C ARG A 423 29.15 -80.92 121.00
N GLY A 424 28.15 -80.06 121.16
CA GLY A 424 27.60 -79.68 122.47
C GLY A 424 26.83 -80.82 123.12
N GLU A 425 26.06 -81.59 122.35
CA GLU A 425 25.39 -82.82 122.79
C GLU A 425 26.40 -83.93 123.12
N GLU A 426 27.46 -84.10 122.33
CA GLU A 426 28.57 -85.03 122.64
C GLU A 426 29.31 -84.63 123.92
N ARG A 427 29.62 -83.33 124.11
CA ARG A 427 30.26 -82.83 125.35
C ARG A 427 29.38 -83.05 126.58
N ARG A 428 28.07 -82.80 126.45
CA ARG A 428 27.10 -83.10 127.51
C ARG A 428 26.95 -84.60 127.79
N ARG A 429 27.21 -85.47 126.81
CA ARG A 429 27.26 -86.92 127.01
C ARG A 429 28.57 -87.40 127.66
N THR A 430 29.70 -86.71 127.44
CA THR A 430 30.97 -87.03 128.10
C THR A 430 31.14 -86.44 129.51
N GLU A 431 30.36 -85.40 129.87
CA GLU A 431 30.33 -84.84 131.24
C GLU A 431 29.31 -85.55 132.16
N ALA A 432 28.55 -86.51 131.63
CA ALA A 432 27.54 -87.31 132.35
C ALA A 432 27.91 -88.81 132.46
N GLY A 433 29.19 -89.15 132.27
CA GLY A 433 29.73 -90.52 132.36
C GLY A 433 30.87 -90.61 133.34
#